data_AF-A0A9E0LDS9-F1
#
_entry.id   AF-A0A9E0LDS9-F1
#
_cell.length_a   1.000
_cell.length_b   1.000
_cell.length_c   1.000
_cell.angle_alpha   90.00
_cell.angle_beta   90.00
_cell.angle_gamma   90.00
#
_symmetry.space_group_name_H-M   'P 1'
#
loop_
_entity.id
_entity.type
_entity.pdbx_description
1 polymer ?
#
loop_
_entity_poly.entity_id
_entity_poly.type
_entity_poly.pdbx_seq_one_letter_code
_entity_poly.pdbx_strand_id
1 'polypeptide(L)'
;MTSNSAQVVKQKHVWTPVEIGLVLFASVMVIGMFVPRVTSAEEKANEQTTKTSMHIAQVAIETYAADHNNMYPPEIDDAVKSYYPGGEADGKTPASQGPLNPYSKNREFPVMVGYISTPTVVRSLPPEATGASAGQVVYIPLNNNRSYALLGTTGGGKAIAGDLPKTTLVLSNIW
;
A
#
# COMPACT_ATOMS: atom_id res chain seq x y z
N MET A 1 55.52 -47.03 -23.89
CA MET A 1 54.44 -46.02 -24.03
C MET A 1 54.15 -45.47 -22.64
N THR A 2 54.67 -44.30 -22.30
CA THR A 2 54.42 -43.64 -21.01
C THR A 2 53.53 -42.43 -21.26
N SER A 3 52.29 -42.49 -20.75
CA SER A 3 51.29 -41.44 -20.82
C SER A 3 51.62 -40.36 -19.79
N ASN A 4 51.97 -39.15 -20.24
CA ASN A 4 52.08 -37.98 -19.38
C ASN A 4 50.68 -37.41 -19.10
N SER A 5 50.12 -37.74 -17.96
CA SER A 5 48.93 -37.07 -17.43
C SER A 5 49.33 -35.70 -16.90
N ALA A 6 48.96 -34.64 -17.62
CA ALA A 6 49.22 -33.27 -17.19
C ALA A 6 48.42 -32.96 -15.91
N GLN A 7 49.11 -32.77 -14.79
CA GLN A 7 48.50 -32.26 -13.56
C GLN A 7 48.15 -30.79 -13.76
N VAL A 8 46.85 -30.49 -13.77
CA VAL A 8 46.35 -29.10 -13.71
C VAL A 8 46.56 -28.59 -12.29
N VAL A 9 47.62 -27.81 -12.09
CA VAL A 9 47.88 -27.11 -10.82
C VAL A 9 46.88 -25.97 -10.69
N LYS A 10 45.93 -26.10 -9.77
CA LYS A 10 45.01 -25.01 -9.40
C LYS A 10 45.83 -23.93 -8.68
N GLN A 11 46.23 -22.87 -9.39
CA GLN A 11 46.82 -21.69 -8.76
C GLN A 11 45.78 -21.03 -7.85
N LYS A 12 46.13 -20.89 -6.57
CA LYS A 12 45.31 -20.22 -5.58
C LYS A 12 45.64 -18.73 -5.64
N HIS A 13 44.73 -17.90 -6.18
CA HIS A 13 44.93 -16.45 -6.25
C HIS A 13 44.93 -15.88 -4.83
N VAL A 14 46.04 -15.27 -4.42
CA VAL A 14 46.18 -14.60 -3.13
C VAL A 14 45.92 -13.12 -3.37
N TRP A 15 44.82 -12.63 -2.82
CA TRP A 15 44.38 -11.25 -3.02
C TRP A 15 45.34 -10.27 -2.36
N THR A 16 45.75 -9.27 -3.13
CA THR A 16 46.59 -8.18 -2.63
C THR A 16 45.74 -7.11 -1.92
N PRO A 17 46.29 -6.36 -0.95
CA PRO A 17 45.58 -5.25 -0.31
C PRO A 17 45.08 -4.20 -1.31
N VAL A 18 45.79 -4.01 -2.43
CA VAL A 18 45.41 -3.09 -3.51
C VAL A 18 44.19 -3.59 -4.27
N GLU A 19 44.12 -4.89 -4.63
CA GLU A 19 42.94 -5.47 -5.26
C GLU A 19 41.71 -5.38 -4.36
N ILE A 20 41.85 -5.62 -3.05
CA ILE A 20 40.76 -5.45 -2.09
C ILE A 20 40.30 -3.99 -2.05
N GLY A 21 41.23 -3.04 -2.01
CA GLY A 21 40.91 -1.61 -2.03
C GLY A 21 40.16 -1.20 -3.30
N LEU A 22 40.55 -1.74 -4.46
CA LEU A 22 39.92 -1.43 -5.75
C LEU A 22 38.51 -2.03 -5.85
N VAL A 23 38.30 -3.26 -5.35
CA VAL A 23 36.97 -3.88 -5.30
C VAL A 23 36.05 -3.14 -4.34
N LEU A 24 36.53 -2.72 -3.17
CA LEU A 24 35.72 -1.93 -2.24
C LEU A 24 35.34 -0.57 -2.83
N PHE A 25 36.29 0.13 -3.47
CA PHE A 25 36.02 1.41 -4.12
C PHE A 25 34.97 1.27 -5.23
N ALA A 26 35.14 0.29 -6.13
CA ALA A 26 34.18 0.03 -7.19
C ALA A 26 32.80 -0.34 -6.63
N SER A 27 32.75 -1.14 -5.55
CA SER A 27 31.49 -1.54 -4.90
C SER A 27 30.73 -0.35 -4.32
N VAL A 28 31.41 0.58 -3.63
CA VAL A 28 30.78 1.78 -3.05
C VAL A 28 30.22 2.69 -4.14
N MET A 29 30.97 2.88 -5.25
CA MET A 29 30.50 3.68 -6.38
C MET A 29 29.23 3.11 -7.00
N VAL A 30 29.20 1.78 -7.20
CA VAL A 30 28.02 1.09 -7.73
C VAL A 30 26.84 1.23 -6.76
N ILE A 31 27.04 0.90 -5.48
CA ILE A 31 25.95 0.99 -4.47
C ILE A 31 25.37 2.42 -4.42
N GLY A 32 26.22 3.45 -4.42
CA GLY A 32 25.78 4.85 -4.39
C GLY A 32 24.88 5.25 -5.56
N MET A 33 25.09 4.69 -6.75
CA MET A 33 24.25 4.96 -7.92
C MET A 33 22.87 4.26 -7.86
N PHE A 34 22.80 3.07 -7.27
CA PHE A 34 21.56 2.27 -7.27
C PHE A 34 20.61 2.61 -6.11
N VAL A 35 21.13 2.98 -4.94
CA VAL A 35 20.31 3.23 -3.74
C VAL A 35 19.16 4.23 -3.97
N PRO A 36 19.38 5.42 -4.59
CA PRO A 36 18.30 6.41 -4.77
C PRO A 36 17.16 5.92 -5.67
N ARG A 37 17.47 5.03 -6.62
CA ARG A 37 16.47 4.47 -7.55
C ARG A 37 15.60 3.42 -6.87
N VAL A 38 16.19 2.59 -6.00
CA VAL A 38 15.49 1.51 -5.30
C VAL A 38 14.51 2.08 -4.27
N THR A 39 14.91 3.09 -3.50
CA THR A 39 14.02 3.72 -2.50
C THR A 39 12.82 4.40 -3.13
N SER A 40 13.02 5.07 -4.28
CA SER A 40 11.93 5.71 -5.03
C SER A 40 10.97 4.68 -5.67
N ALA A 41 11.48 3.52 -6.07
CA ALA A 41 10.67 2.44 -6.63
C ALA A 41 9.84 1.72 -5.55
N GLU A 42 10.43 1.52 -4.37
CA GLU A 42 9.73 0.93 -3.22
C GLU A 42 8.56 1.81 -2.76
N GLU A 43 8.77 3.13 -2.64
CA GLU A 43 7.69 4.04 -2.23
C GLU A 43 6.52 4.01 -3.22
N LYS A 44 6.81 3.98 -4.53
CA LYS A 44 5.78 3.86 -5.57
C LYS A 44 5.04 2.52 -5.51
N ALA A 45 5.75 1.43 -5.26
CA ALA A 45 5.16 0.10 -5.11
C ALA A 45 4.26 0.02 -3.86
N ASN A 46 4.69 0.64 -2.76
CA ASN A 46 3.90 0.74 -1.54
C ASN A 46 2.65 1.59 -1.78
N GLU A 47 2.76 2.76 -2.42
CA GLU A 47 1.60 3.60 -2.76
C GLU A 47 0.60 2.84 -3.65
N GLN A 48 1.09 2.08 -4.64
CA GLN A 48 0.23 1.25 -5.50
C GLN A 48 -0.47 0.13 -4.73
N THR A 49 0.19 -0.44 -3.73
CA THR A 49 -0.40 -1.42 -2.82
C THR A 49 -1.51 -0.78 -1.99
N THR A 50 -1.30 0.44 -1.45
CA THR A 50 -2.36 1.18 -0.74
C THR A 50 -3.53 1.50 -1.67
N LYS A 51 -3.30 1.93 -2.92
CA LYS A 51 -4.38 2.14 -3.92
C LYS A 51 -5.17 0.86 -4.19
N THR A 52 -4.48 -0.28 -4.23
CA THR A 52 -5.14 -1.59 -4.39
C THR A 52 -6.01 -1.92 -3.17
N SER A 53 -5.50 -1.68 -1.96
CA SER A 53 -6.28 -1.82 -0.72
C SER A 53 -7.50 -0.90 -0.67
N MET A 54 -7.38 0.33 -1.18
CA MET A 54 -8.53 1.24 -1.34
C MET A 54 -9.59 0.65 -2.27
N HIS A 55 -9.19 0.06 -3.40
CA HIS A 55 -10.12 -0.55 -4.34
C HIS A 55 -10.80 -1.80 -3.77
N ILE A 56 -10.06 -2.64 -3.02
CA ILE A 56 -10.65 -3.78 -2.30
C ILE A 56 -11.73 -3.30 -1.31
N ALA A 57 -11.42 -2.25 -0.54
CA ALA A 57 -12.40 -1.65 0.37
C ALA A 57 -13.60 -1.10 -0.38
N GLN A 58 -13.39 -0.45 -1.52
CA GLN A 58 -14.46 0.08 -2.37
C GLN A 58 -15.43 -1.02 -2.80
N VAL A 59 -14.90 -2.11 -3.36
CA VAL A 59 -15.70 -3.25 -3.82
C VAL A 59 -16.48 -3.88 -2.66
N ALA A 60 -15.86 -4.09 -1.51
CA ALA A 60 -16.53 -4.64 -0.33
C ALA A 60 -17.70 -3.75 0.14
N ILE A 61 -17.48 -2.44 0.19
CA ILE A 61 -18.48 -1.45 0.63
C ILE A 61 -19.63 -1.32 -0.38
N GLU A 62 -19.33 -1.37 -1.67
CA GLU A 62 -20.34 -1.35 -2.73
C GLU A 62 -21.16 -2.64 -2.75
N THR A 63 -20.52 -3.79 -2.51
CA THR A 63 -21.21 -5.08 -2.41
C THR A 63 -22.14 -5.10 -1.18
N TYR A 64 -21.66 -4.63 -0.03
CA TYR A 64 -22.51 -4.43 1.15
C TYR A 64 -23.74 -3.57 0.81
N ALA A 65 -23.53 -2.43 0.15
CA ALA A 65 -24.62 -1.52 -0.19
C ALA A 65 -25.65 -2.16 -1.14
N ALA A 66 -25.21 -2.99 -2.08
CA ALA A 66 -26.09 -3.72 -2.98
C ALA A 66 -27.10 -4.61 -2.21
N ASP A 67 -26.65 -5.26 -1.13
CA ASP A 67 -27.49 -6.11 -0.29
C ASP A 67 -28.33 -5.32 0.73
N HIS A 68 -27.96 -4.08 1.01
CA HIS A 68 -28.56 -3.23 2.04
C HIS A 68 -29.35 -2.06 1.45
N ASN A 69 -30.10 -2.28 0.37
CA ASN A 69 -30.96 -1.27 -0.27
C ASN A 69 -30.20 0.01 -0.70
N ASN A 70 -28.97 -0.14 -1.20
CA ASN A 70 -28.06 0.96 -1.54
C ASN A 70 -27.70 1.87 -0.35
N MET A 71 -27.75 1.33 0.88
CA MET A 71 -27.24 1.99 2.07
C MET A 71 -25.80 1.53 2.33
N TYR A 72 -24.89 2.50 2.35
CA TYR A 72 -23.51 2.30 2.76
C TYR A 72 -23.41 2.17 4.27
N PRO A 73 -22.41 1.42 4.76
CA PRO A 73 -22.33 1.15 6.18
C PRO A 73 -21.97 2.41 6.99
N PRO A 74 -22.53 2.60 8.18
CA PRO A 74 -22.16 3.73 9.04
C PRO A 74 -20.76 3.57 9.64
N GLU A 75 -20.24 2.33 9.72
CA GLU A 75 -18.94 1.99 10.29
C GLU A 75 -18.38 0.70 9.65
N ILE A 76 -17.09 0.42 9.86
CA ILE A 76 -16.45 -0.82 9.39
C ILE A 76 -16.56 -1.89 10.49
N ASP A 77 -17.74 -2.47 10.61
CA ASP A 77 -18.06 -3.55 11.56
C ASP A 77 -17.87 -4.95 10.95
N ASP A 78 -18.22 -5.99 11.70
CA ASP A 78 -18.11 -7.38 11.24
C ASP A 78 -19.08 -7.71 10.08
N ALA A 79 -20.22 -7.00 10.00
CA ALA A 79 -21.14 -7.16 8.89
C ALA A 79 -20.49 -6.71 7.58
N VAL A 80 -19.83 -5.55 7.57
CA VAL A 80 -19.08 -5.06 6.40
C VAL A 80 -17.87 -5.93 6.11
N LYS A 81 -17.15 -6.38 7.15
CA LYS A 81 -15.99 -7.28 6.97
C LYS A 81 -16.35 -8.59 6.30
N SER A 82 -17.61 -9.05 6.36
CA SER A 82 -18.05 -10.24 5.63
C SER A 82 -17.92 -10.10 4.11
N TYR A 83 -17.95 -8.87 3.59
CA TYR A 83 -17.84 -8.56 2.16
C TYR A 83 -16.39 -8.39 1.67
N TYR A 84 -15.40 -8.48 2.58
CA TYR A 84 -13.99 -8.46 2.20
C TYR A 84 -13.52 -9.83 1.71
N PRO A 85 -12.41 -9.90 0.95
CA PRO A 85 -11.80 -11.17 0.56
C PRO A 85 -11.55 -12.07 1.78
N GLY A 86 -12.14 -13.27 1.77
CA GLY A 86 -12.07 -14.23 2.88
C GLY A 86 -13.27 -14.21 3.84
N GLY A 87 -14.27 -13.35 3.60
CA GLY A 87 -15.61 -13.46 4.17
C GLY A 87 -16.61 -14.08 3.18
N GLU A 88 -17.82 -14.36 3.65
CA GLU A 88 -18.88 -15.05 2.86
C GLU A 88 -19.90 -14.10 2.20
N ALA A 89 -19.71 -12.78 2.34
CA ALA A 89 -20.62 -11.74 1.82
C ALA A 89 -22.09 -11.92 2.27
N ASP A 90 -22.29 -12.40 3.50
CA ASP A 90 -23.60 -12.73 4.09
C ASP A 90 -24.01 -11.77 5.23
N GLY A 91 -23.19 -10.76 5.52
CA GLY A 91 -23.35 -9.84 6.65
C GLY A 91 -23.07 -10.47 8.03
N LYS A 92 -22.58 -11.71 8.10
CA LYS A 92 -22.47 -12.49 9.34
C LYS A 92 -21.11 -13.14 9.56
N THR A 93 -20.46 -13.56 8.48
CA THR A 93 -19.20 -14.31 8.52
C THR A 93 -18.07 -13.38 8.07
N PRO A 94 -17.46 -12.62 9.01
CA PRO A 94 -16.46 -11.62 8.67
C PRO A 94 -15.18 -12.25 8.13
N ALA A 95 -14.53 -11.55 7.19
CA ALA A 95 -13.14 -11.85 6.86
C ALA A 95 -12.26 -11.70 8.11
N SER A 96 -11.37 -12.68 8.33
CA SER A 96 -10.45 -12.67 9.47
C SER A 96 -9.31 -11.66 9.34
N GLN A 97 -9.04 -11.19 8.12
CA GLN A 97 -7.93 -10.28 7.83
C GLN A 97 -8.30 -9.27 6.75
N GLY A 98 -7.90 -8.02 6.93
CA GLY A 98 -8.04 -6.97 5.93
C GLY A 98 -6.96 -7.02 4.83
N PRO A 99 -6.96 -6.02 3.94
CA PRO A 99 -5.87 -5.82 2.98
C PRO A 99 -4.52 -5.60 3.66
N LEU A 100 -3.43 -5.94 2.96
CA LEU A 100 -2.07 -5.73 3.46
C LEU A 100 -1.72 -4.24 3.45
N ASN A 101 -1.30 -3.71 4.59
CA ASN A 101 -0.66 -2.40 4.67
C ASN A 101 0.83 -2.56 4.32
N PRO A 102 1.31 -1.91 3.24
CA PRO A 102 2.68 -2.08 2.76
C PRO A 102 3.75 -1.49 3.70
N TYR A 103 3.38 -0.60 4.63
CA TYR A 103 4.33 0.03 5.55
C TYR A 103 4.36 -0.67 6.92
N SER A 104 3.20 -0.96 7.52
CA SER A 104 3.14 -1.69 8.79
C SER A 104 3.39 -3.20 8.63
N LYS A 105 3.27 -3.72 7.40
CA LYS A 105 3.29 -5.15 7.05
C LYS A 105 2.19 -5.98 7.73
N ASN A 106 1.22 -5.32 8.35
CA ASN A 106 0.05 -5.95 8.95
C ASN A 106 -1.14 -5.89 8.00
N ARG A 107 -2.10 -6.78 8.22
CA ARG A 107 -3.38 -6.76 7.51
C ARG A 107 -4.38 -5.94 8.30
N GLU A 108 -4.86 -4.88 7.70
CA GLU A 108 -5.62 -3.84 8.39
C GLU A 108 -6.89 -3.53 7.60
N PHE A 109 -8.02 -3.46 8.29
CA PHE A 109 -9.25 -2.92 7.70
C PHE A 109 -9.18 -1.40 7.67
N PRO A 110 -10.00 -0.74 6.82
CA PRO A 110 -10.07 0.71 6.83
C PRO A 110 -10.43 1.26 8.20
N VAL A 111 -9.79 2.35 8.58
CA VAL A 111 -10.13 3.08 9.81
C VAL A 111 -11.14 4.15 9.51
N MET A 112 -12.14 4.27 10.38
CA MET A 112 -13.10 5.35 10.29
C MET A 112 -12.49 6.61 10.89
N VAL A 113 -12.50 7.69 10.12
CA VAL A 113 -12.16 9.03 10.60
C VAL A 113 -13.45 9.84 10.56
N GLY A 114 -13.66 10.70 11.57
CA GLY A 114 -14.94 11.34 11.84
C GLY A 114 -15.60 12.01 10.62
N TYR A 115 -16.90 12.24 10.70
CA TYR A 115 -17.73 12.75 9.61
C TYR A 115 -17.21 14.06 9.02
N ILE A 116 -16.44 13.96 7.94
CA ILE A 116 -16.14 15.09 7.08
C ILE A 116 -17.33 15.26 6.13
N SER A 117 -17.71 16.50 5.84
CA SER A 117 -18.75 16.80 4.85
C SER A 117 -18.39 16.26 3.45
N THR A 118 -19.33 16.34 2.50
CA THR A 118 -19.35 15.74 1.14
C THR A 118 -18.02 15.31 0.48
N PRO A 119 -18.00 14.23 -0.35
CA PRO A 119 -16.79 13.76 -1.05
C PRO A 119 -16.02 14.87 -1.80
N THR A 120 -16.72 15.85 -2.35
CA THR A 120 -16.14 17.05 -2.98
C THR A 120 -15.25 17.85 -2.03
N VAL A 121 -15.70 18.04 -0.79
CA VAL A 121 -14.92 18.72 0.25
C VAL A 121 -13.68 17.91 0.57
N VAL A 122 -13.82 16.59 0.73
CA VAL A 122 -12.70 15.68 1.01
C VAL A 122 -11.63 15.74 -0.09
N ARG A 123 -12.02 15.77 -1.37
CA ARG A 123 -11.07 15.89 -2.51
C ARG A 123 -10.33 17.22 -2.53
N SER A 124 -10.96 18.29 -2.04
CA SER A 124 -10.38 19.64 -1.99
C SER A 124 -9.47 19.87 -0.78
N LEU A 125 -9.43 18.94 0.17
CA LEU A 125 -8.52 19.03 1.30
C LEU A 125 -7.08 18.83 0.81
N PRO A 126 -6.12 19.62 1.33
CA PRO A 126 -4.73 19.32 1.10
C PRO A 126 -4.40 17.95 1.73
N PRO A 127 -3.47 17.17 1.15
CA PRO A 127 -2.95 15.94 1.74
C PRO A 127 -2.07 16.25 2.96
N GLU A 128 -2.69 16.80 4.00
CA GLU A 128 -2.16 16.86 5.36
C GLU A 128 -2.53 15.55 6.07
N ALA A 129 -1.91 15.29 7.22
CA ALA A 129 -2.10 14.02 7.92
C ALA A 129 -3.60 13.80 8.18
N THR A 130 -4.16 12.72 7.62
CA THR A 130 -5.58 12.34 7.78
C THR A 130 -5.90 11.85 9.21
N GLY A 131 -4.93 11.94 10.12
CA GLY A 131 -4.94 11.25 11.42
C GLY A 131 -4.65 9.76 11.33
N ALA A 132 -4.49 9.21 10.11
CA ALA A 132 -4.24 7.79 9.89
C ALA A 132 -2.74 7.48 9.74
N SER A 133 -2.39 6.23 10.04
CA SER A 133 -1.02 5.72 9.92
C SER A 133 -0.58 5.59 8.47
N ALA A 134 0.72 5.42 8.23
CA ALA A 134 1.27 5.18 6.90
C ALA A 134 0.64 3.96 6.21
N GLY A 135 0.27 4.10 4.93
CA GLY A 135 -0.32 3.03 4.11
C GLY A 135 -1.76 2.64 4.39
N GLN A 136 -2.40 3.32 5.34
CA GLN A 136 -3.71 2.99 5.84
C GLN A 136 -4.82 3.50 4.92
N VAL A 137 -5.91 2.75 4.84
CA VAL A 137 -7.13 3.17 4.16
C VAL A 137 -8.06 3.84 5.19
N VAL A 138 -8.56 5.02 4.86
CA VAL A 138 -9.49 5.78 5.68
C VAL A 138 -10.88 5.69 5.06
N TYR A 139 -11.87 5.32 5.86
CA TYR A 139 -13.27 5.33 5.52
C TYR A 139 -13.96 6.55 6.14
N ILE A 140 -14.71 7.29 5.31
CA ILE A 140 -15.52 8.42 5.76
C ILE A 140 -16.98 8.17 5.32
N PRO A 141 -17.85 7.77 6.26
CA PRO A 141 -19.29 7.68 5.98
C PRO A 141 -19.90 9.08 5.90
N LEU A 142 -20.91 9.27 5.05
CA LEU A 142 -21.71 10.51 5.02
C LEU A 142 -22.99 10.36 5.86
N ASN A 143 -23.48 11.49 6.41
CA ASN A 143 -24.60 11.61 7.37
C ASN A 143 -25.96 10.96 7.01
N ASN A 144 -26.09 10.27 5.87
CA ASN A 144 -27.32 9.60 5.46
C ASN A 144 -27.08 8.19 4.91
N ASN A 145 -25.88 7.61 5.07
CA ASN A 145 -25.52 6.29 4.55
C ASN A 145 -25.78 6.14 3.03
N ARG A 146 -25.83 7.24 2.29
CA ARG A 146 -26.07 7.26 0.83
C ARG A 146 -24.81 7.54 0.02
N SER A 147 -23.73 7.83 0.71
CA SER A 147 -22.44 8.09 0.09
C SER A 147 -21.33 7.84 1.09
N TYR A 148 -20.13 7.69 0.56
CA TYR A 148 -18.91 7.53 1.32
C TYR A 148 -17.73 8.16 0.58
N ALA A 149 -16.63 8.33 1.29
CA ALA A 149 -15.32 8.61 0.72
C ALA A 149 -14.29 7.65 1.31
N LEU A 150 -13.40 7.15 0.45
CA LEU A 150 -12.23 6.35 0.81
C LEU A 150 -10.97 7.11 0.43
N LEU A 151 -10.01 7.17 1.35
CA LEU A 151 -8.69 7.76 1.14
C LEU A 151 -7.62 6.72 1.46
N GLY A 152 -6.48 6.83 0.81
CA GLY A 152 -5.27 6.09 1.18
C GLY A 152 -4.21 7.05 1.67
N THR A 153 -3.34 6.59 2.57
CA THR A 153 -2.18 7.35 3.02
C THR A 153 -0.87 6.83 2.42
N THR A 154 0.08 7.74 2.22
CA THR A 154 1.47 7.48 1.81
C THR A 154 2.33 7.04 3.00
N GLY A 155 3.62 6.78 2.78
CA GLY A 155 4.57 6.41 3.84
C GLY A 155 4.72 7.45 4.94
N GLY A 156 4.41 8.72 4.64
CA GLY A 156 4.41 9.80 5.62
C GLY A 156 3.09 10.00 6.37
N GLY A 157 2.09 9.10 6.21
CA GLY A 157 0.76 9.26 6.80
C GLY A 157 -0.08 10.39 6.16
N LYS A 158 0.39 10.95 5.04
CA LYS A 158 -0.34 11.97 4.26
C LYS A 158 -1.25 11.32 3.26
N ALA A 159 -2.38 11.92 2.94
CA ALA A 159 -3.25 11.38 1.91
C ALA A 159 -2.54 11.29 0.55
N ILE A 160 -2.88 10.28 -0.25
CA ILE A 160 -2.37 10.12 -1.62
C ILE A 160 -2.87 11.30 -2.47
N ALA A 161 -1.98 11.91 -3.26
CA ALA A 161 -2.35 13.04 -4.13
C ALA A 161 -3.29 12.60 -5.25
N GLY A 162 -4.27 13.45 -5.58
CA GLY A 162 -5.14 13.28 -6.73
C GLY A 162 -4.49 13.76 -8.04
N ASP A 163 -5.20 13.60 -9.16
CA ASP A 163 -4.69 13.97 -10.49
C ASP A 163 -4.55 15.49 -10.68
N LEU A 164 -5.27 16.29 -9.88
CA LEU A 164 -5.20 17.75 -9.91
C LEU A 164 -4.28 18.29 -8.80
N PRO A 165 -3.58 19.42 -9.05
CA PRO A 165 -2.73 20.04 -8.04
C PRO A 165 -3.49 20.35 -6.74
N LYS A 166 -2.89 20.03 -5.59
CA LYS A 166 -3.45 20.26 -4.24
C LYS A 166 -4.77 19.53 -3.98
N THR A 167 -5.01 18.40 -4.65
CA THR A 167 -6.16 17.54 -4.39
C THR A 167 -5.71 16.21 -3.80
N THR A 168 -6.64 15.51 -3.16
CA THR A 168 -6.44 14.16 -2.64
C THR A 168 -7.18 13.13 -3.48
N LEU A 169 -6.56 11.98 -3.68
CA LEU A 169 -7.20 10.83 -4.31
C LEU A 169 -8.29 10.29 -3.38
N VAL A 170 -9.53 10.36 -3.84
CA VAL A 170 -10.70 9.86 -3.12
C VAL A 170 -11.48 8.92 -4.02
N LEU A 171 -11.76 7.71 -3.52
CA LEU A 171 -12.74 6.82 -4.13
C LEU A 171 -14.08 7.05 -3.44
N SER A 172 -15.14 7.30 -4.21
CA SER A 172 -16.48 7.58 -3.70
C SER A 172 -17.52 7.09 -4.69
N ASN A 173 -18.74 6.85 -4.22
CA ASN A 173 -19.86 6.48 -5.08
C ASN A 173 -20.45 7.65 -5.88
N ILE A 174 -20.13 8.89 -5.50
CA ILE A 174 -20.54 10.10 -6.22
C ILE A 174 -19.30 10.69 -6.90
N TRP A 175 -19.43 10.95 -8.20
CA TRP A 175 -18.41 11.59 -9.03
C TRP A 175 -18.33 13.09 -8.75
#